data_AF-A0A7Y5PFA6-F1
#
_entry.id   AF-A0A7Y5PFA6-F1
#
_cell.length_a   1.000
_cell.length_b   1.000
_cell.length_c   1.000
_cell.angle_alpha   90.00
_cell.angle_beta   90.00
_cell.angle_gamma   90.00
#
_symmetry.space_group_name_H-M   'P 1'
#
loop_
_entity.id
_entity.type
_entity.pdbx_description
1 polymer ?
#
loop_
_entity_poly.entity_id
_entity_poly.type
_entity_poly.pdbx_seq_one_letter_code
_entity_poly.pdbx_strand_id
1 'polypeptide(L)'
;PADSAAVTVRRPELVPPTRLPALAPAPENEPMEFDDESVPVLPFVLHGECEAESCTRNIVAYSCMATTLLADTDDSAKVVARIPEGEFVQARRDLVLRSVGIVVVKQDFQLYWDDSRNGFVPRADTVDLAEGDTVYLLRALDRGRWTWAYQRRLHESGEFWATTARNGAKRMESEYAARRVAPTREEWWQVTRRDGTTGWWLHSVNGARVREEQYDELQSVPRMQREGDDCTKVKARRTSR
;
A
#
# COMPACT_ATOMS: atom_id res chain seq x y z
N PRO A 1 -35.79 26.72 -33.72
CA PRO A 1 -35.52 26.02 -32.44
C PRO A 1 -35.25 24.52 -32.70
N ALA A 2 -33.98 24.12 -32.70
CA ALA A 2 -33.58 22.73 -32.87
C ALA A 2 -33.42 22.08 -31.50
N ASP A 3 -34.26 21.07 -31.22
CA ASP A 3 -34.14 20.17 -30.08
C ASP A 3 -32.86 19.35 -30.23
N SER A 4 -31.89 19.61 -29.37
CA SER A 4 -30.70 18.77 -29.24
C SER A 4 -30.98 17.70 -28.19
N ALA A 5 -31.46 16.55 -28.65
CA ALA A 5 -31.58 15.37 -27.80
C ALA A 5 -30.17 14.89 -27.42
N ALA A 6 -29.85 14.94 -26.13
CA ALA A 6 -28.61 14.41 -25.60
C ALA A 6 -28.57 12.88 -25.83
N VAL A 7 -27.67 12.45 -26.71
CA VAL A 7 -27.38 11.02 -26.92
C VAL A 7 -26.63 10.50 -25.69
N THR A 8 -27.32 9.71 -24.88
CA THR A 8 -26.71 9.01 -23.74
C THR A 8 -25.88 7.84 -24.26
N VAL A 9 -24.59 8.07 -24.50
CA VAL A 9 -23.63 6.99 -24.84
C VAL A 9 -23.47 6.10 -23.60
N ARG A 10 -23.97 4.85 -23.67
CA ARG A 10 -23.71 3.84 -22.64
C ARG A 10 -22.21 3.53 -22.61
N ARG A 11 -21.62 3.51 -21.41
CA ARG A 11 -20.21 3.17 -21.20
C ARG A 11 -19.98 1.68 -21.53
N PRO A 12 -18.95 1.32 -22.33
CA PRO A 12 -18.57 -0.07 -22.53
C PRO A 12 -17.99 -0.64 -21.22
N GLU A 13 -18.48 -1.82 -20.84
CA GLU A 13 -18.08 -2.50 -19.61
C GLU A 13 -16.75 -3.23 -19.84
N LEU A 14 -15.76 -3.01 -18.97
CA LEU A 14 -14.53 -3.81 -18.94
C LEU A 14 -14.87 -5.21 -18.44
N VAL A 15 -15.01 -6.15 -19.37
CA VAL A 15 -15.28 -7.56 -19.06
C VAL A 15 -13.97 -8.35 -19.05
N PRO A 16 -13.50 -8.82 -17.88
CA PRO A 16 -12.34 -9.71 -17.81
C PRO A 16 -12.60 -11.00 -18.60
N PRO A 17 -11.56 -11.66 -19.15
CA PRO A 17 -11.74 -12.95 -19.77
C PRO A 17 -12.29 -13.97 -18.76
N THR A 18 -13.11 -14.90 -19.23
CA THR A 18 -13.82 -15.89 -18.39
C THR A 18 -12.87 -16.73 -17.52
N ARG A 19 -11.61 -16.89 -17.94
CA ARG A 19 -10.59 -17.61 -17.17
C ARG A 19 -9.23 -16.93 -17.30
N LEU A 20 -8.69 -16.53 -16.16
CA LEU A 20 -7.26 -16.26 -15.95
C LEU A 20 -6.69 -17.36 -15.05
N PRO A 21 -5.40 -17.71 -15.17
CA PRO A 21 -4.75 -18.61 -14.23
C PRO A 21 -4.91 -18.10 -12.80
N ALA A 22 -5.19 -18.99 -11.86
CA ALA A 22 -5.22 -18.61 -10.46
C ALA A 22 -3.82 -18.18 -10.02
N LEU A 23 -3.74 -17.12 -9.21
CA LEU A 23 -2.51 -16.78 -8.51
C LEU A 23 -2.14 -17.91 -7.56
N ALA A 24 -0.84 -18.13 -7.39
CA ALA A 24 -0.37 -18.89 -6.26
C ALA A 24 -0.91 -18.25 -4.96
N PRO A 25 -1.34 -19.05 -3.98
CA PRO A 25 -1.74 -18.50 -2.69
C PRO A 25 -0.59 -17.67 -2.11
N ALA A 26 -0.94 -16.60 -1.39
CA ALA A 26 0.04 -15.86 -0.62
C ALA A 26 0.76 -16.83 0.33
N PRO A 27 2.10 -16.78 0.42
CA PRO A 27 2.79 -17.40 1.54
C PRO A 27 2.23 -16.88 2.86
N GLU A 28 2.35 -17.69 3.91
CA GLU A 28 2.10 -17.20 5.25
C GLU A 28 3.15 -16.15 5.62
N ASN A 29 2.71 -15.08 6.28
CA ASN A 29 3.65 -14.07 6.76
C ASN A 29 4.39 -14.64 7.96
N GLU A 30 5.70 -14.77 7.82
CA GLU A 30 6.58 -15.14 8.93
C GLU A 30 6.55 -14.03 10.00
N PRO A 31 6.73 -14.38 11.28
CA PRO A 31 6.91 -13.39 12.33
C PRO A 31 8.07 -12.45 11.99
N MET A 32 7.92 -11.15 12.30
CA MET A 32 9.01 -10.20 12.12
C MET A 32 10.19 -10.56 13.03
N GLU A 33 11.37 -10.68 12.42
CA GLU A 33 12.62 -10.91 13.15
C GLU A 33 13.21 -9.59 13.66
N PHE A 34 13.97 -9.68 14.74
CA PHE A 34 14.66 -8.57 15.38
C PHE A 34 16.11 -8.94 15.63
N ASP A 35 17.02 -7.97 15.45
CA ASP A 35 18.43 -8.16 15.77
C ASP A 35 18.71 -8.09 17.28
N ASP A 36 19.99 -8.18 17.65
CA ASP A 36 20.42 -8.14 19.04
C ASP A 36 20.08 -6.81 19.73
N GLU A 37 20.01 -5.71 18.96
CA GLU A 37 19.65 -4.37 19.41
C GLU A 37 18.12 -4.14 19.41
N SER A 38 17.34 -5.18 19.13
CA SER A 38 15.87 -5.13 19.04
C SER A 38 15.35 -4.25 17.89
N VAL A 39 16.16 -4.05 16.85
CA VAL A 39 15.77 -3.39 15.61
C VAL A 39 15.13 -4.42 14.68
N PRO A 40 14.02 -4.10 14.00
CA PRO A 40 13.45 -4.95 12.96
C PRO A 40 14.47 -5.29 11.85
N VAL A 41 14.58 -6.57 11.50
CA VAL A 41 15.40 -7.01 10.37
C VAL A 41 14.69 -6.69 9.06
N LEU A 42 15.43 -6.14 8.08
CA LEU A 42 14.89 -5.66 6.81
C LEU A 42 15.69 -6.21 5.61
N PRO A 43 15.08 -6.31 4.40
CA PRO A 43 13.69 -5.99 4.10
C PRO A 43 12.72 -7.01 4.71
N PHE A 44 11.56 -6.54 5.14
CA PHE A 44 10.49 -7.42 5.63
C PHE A 44 9.30 -7.37 4.66
N VAL A 45 8.79 -8.53 4.28
CA VAL A 45 7.72 -8.66 3.30
C VAL A 45 6.43 -9.08 3.98
N LEU A 46 5.38 -8.30 3.72
CA LEU A 46 4.00 -8.60 4.12
C LEU A 46 3.23 -9.02 2.87
N HIS A 47 3.06 -10.33 2.70
CA HIS A 47 2.34 -10.93 1.59
C HIS A 47 0.83 -10.71 1.71
N GLY A 48 0.20 -10.34 0.59
CA GLY A 48 -1.24 -10.09 0.53
C GLY A 48 -1.69 -8.85 1.28
N GLU A 49 -0.79 -7.89 1.51
CA GLU A 49 -1.04 -6.65 2.22
C GLU A 49 -0.69 -5.45 1.33
N CYS A 50 -1.33 -4.31 1.54
CA CYS A 50 -1.09 -3.09 0.77
C CYS A 50 -1.41 -1.83 1.58
N GLU A 51 -0.97 -0.68 1.06
CA GLU A 51 -1.28 0.62 1.67
C GLU A 51 -2.75 1.01 1.38
N ALA A 52 -3.48 1.44 2.42
CA ALA A 52 -4.80 2.08 2.41
C ALA A 52 -6.09 1.25 2.60
N GLU A 53 -7.16 1.99 2.92
CA GLU A 53 -8.55 1.58 3.12
C GLU A 53 -9.09 0.87 1.85
N SER A 54 -9.45 -0.41 1.96
CA SER A 54 -9.91 -1.30 0.86
C SER A 54 -8.84 -2.14 0.15
N CYS A 55 -7.79 -2.55 0.88
CA CYS A 55 -6.85 -3.54 0.35
C CYS A 55 -7.55 -4.83 -0.09
N THR A 56 -7.52 -5.11 -1.40
CA THR A 56 -7.97 -6.39 -1.96
C THR A 56 -6.74 -7.21 -2.31
N ARG A 57 -6.63 -8.40 -1.72
CA ARG A 57 -5.40 -9.23 -1.79
C ARG A 57 -5.11 -9.72 -3.20
N ASN A 58 -6.14 -10.19 -3.90
CA ASN A 58 -6.06 -10.70 -5.26
C ASN A 58 -6.97 -9.88 -6.16
N ILE A 59 -6.41 -9.33 -7.23
CA ILE A 59 -7.12 -8.45 -8.15
C ILE A 59 -6.92 -8.92 -9.58
N VAL A 60 -7.93 -8.66 -10.41
CA VAL A 60 -7.73 -8.57 -11.86
C VAL A 60 -7.18 -7.19 -12.14
N ALA A 61 -6.02 -7.12 -12.78
CA ALA A 61 -5.45 -5.89 -13.28
C ALA A 61 -5.48 -5.87 -14.81
N TYR A 62 -5.50 -4.66 -15.36
CA TYR A 62 -5.46 -4.38 -16.77
C TYR A 62 -4.22 -3.54 -17.09
N SER A 63 -3.44 -3.96 -18.08
CA SER A 63 -2.22 -3.27 -18.49
C SER A 63 -2.57 -2.12 -19.43
N CYS A 64 -2.43 -0.87 -19.02
CA CYS A 64 -2.76 0.28 -19.88
C CYS A 64 -1.57 0.81 -20.69
N MET A 65 -0.39 0.26 -20.44
CA MET A 65 0.82 0.41 -21.25
C MET A 65 1.62 -0.91 -21.20
N ALA A 66 2.69 -1.00 -21.98
CA ALA A 66 3.56 -2.16 -21.96
C ALA A 66 4.42 -2.16 -20.68
N THR A 67 4.16 -3.11 -19.79
CA THR A 67 4.70 -3.15 -18.42
C THR A 67 5.79 -4.21 -18.31
N THR A 68 6.87 -3.89 -17.61
CA THR A 68 7.97 -4.85 -17.39
C THR A 68 7.76 -5.57 -16.06
N LEU A 69 7.93 -6.89 -16.06
CA LEU A 69 7.94 -7.71 -14.85
C LEU A 69 9.35 -8.12 -14.49
N LEU A 70 9.70 -7.97 -13.22
CA LEU A 70 10.97 -8.34 -12.64
C LEU A 70 10.92 -9.73 -12.00
N ALA A 71 12.08 -10.37 -11.86
CA ALA A 71 12.21 -11.68 -11.23
C ALA A 71 11.94 -11.64 -9.72
N ASP A 72 12.17 -10.49 -9.10
CA ASP A 72 12.07 -10.28 -7.66
C ASP A 72 11.62 -8.85 -7.35
N THR A 73 11.31 -8.60 -6.08
CA THR A 73 11.05 -7.29 -5.48
C THR A 73 12.35 -6.53 -5.27
N ASP A 74 13.11 -6.31 -6.33
CA ASP A 74 14.32 -5.49 -6.34
C ASP A 74 14.38 -4.76 -7.69
N ASP A 75 14.58 -3.44 -7.68
CA ASP A 75 14.63 -2.62 -8.90
C ASP A 75 15.75 -3.03 -9.86
N SER A 76 16.77 -3.72 -9.36
CA SER A 76 17.89 -4.27 -10.14
C SER A 76 17.67 -5.73 -10.59
N ALA A 77 16.55 -6.35 -10.20
CA ALA A 77 16.24 -7.71 -10.58
C ALA A 77 16.09 -7.87 -12.10
N LYS A 78 16.40 -9.07 -12.59
CA LYS A 78 16.31 -9.38 -14.02
C LYS A 78 14.87 -9.27 -14.50
N VAL A 79 14.67 -8.76 -15.71
CA VAL A 79 13.38 -8.80 -16.39
C VAL A 79 13.03 -10.24 -16.75
N VAL A 80 11.85 -10.71 -16.32
CA VAL A 80 11.35 -12.07 -16.63
C VAL A 80 10.27 -12.07 -17.70
N ALA A 81 9.53 -10.97 -17.84
CA ALA A 81 8.49 -10.85 -18.84
C ALA A 81 8.19 -9.38 -19.15
N ARG A 82 7.48 -9.18 -20.25
CA ARG A 82 6.85 -7.91 -20.59
C ARG A 82 5.38 -8.15 -20.89
N ILE A 83 4.51 -7.46 -20.17
CA ILE A 83 3.07 -7.47 -20.40
C ILE A 83 2.80 -6.43 -21.50
N PRO A 84 2.20 -6.81 -22.64
CA PRO A 84 1.77 -5.84 -23.64
C PRO A 84 0.59 -5.00 -23.12
N GLU A 85 0.45 -3.80 -23.68
CA GLU A 85 -0.74 -2.98 -23.46
C GLU A 85 -2.01 -3.74 -23.85
N GLY A 86 -3.04 -3.63 -23.02
CA GLY A 86 -4.36 -4.21 -23.21
C GLY A 86 -4.53 -5.63 -22.70
N GLU A 87 -3.52 -6.21 -22.04
CA GLU A 87 -3.61 -7.54 -21.42
C GLU A 87 -4.28 -7.47 -20.04
N PHE A 88 -5.17 -8.44 -19.77
CA PHE A 88 -5.68 -8.70 -18.43
C PHE A 88 -4.78 -9.70 -17.71
N VAL A 89 -4.44 -9.39 -16.47
CA VAL A 89 -3.58 -10.22 -15.62
C VAL A 89 -4.21 -10.40 -14.25
N GLN A 90 -3.78 -11.45 -13.54
CA GLN A 90 -4.06 -11.57 -12.11
C GLN A 90 -2.89 -10.97 -11.34
N ALA A 91 -3.17 -10.24 -10.27
CA ALA A 91 -2.14 -9.68 -9.41
C ALA A 91 -2.45 -9.86 -7.92
N ARG A 92 -1.42 -10.16 -7.13
CA ARG A 92 -1.43 -10.08 -5.67
C ARG A 92 -0.63 -8.86 -5.24
N ARG A 93 -1.09 -8.15 -4.21
CA ARG A 93 -0.34 -7.02 -3.62
C ARG A 93 0.43 -7.47 -2.40
N ASP A 94 1.71 -7.14 -2.36
CA ASP A 94 2.60 -7.37 -1.23
C ASP A 94 3.25 -6.04 -0.84
N LEU A 95 3.48 -5.85 0.45
CA LEU A 95 4.15 -4.68 0.99
C LEU A 95 5.56 -5.05 1.44
N VAL A 96 6.57 -4.41 0.86
CA VAL A 96 7.98 -4.59 1.22
C VAL A 96 8.43 -3.40 2.05
N LEU A 97 8.78 -3.64 3.31
CA LEU A 97 9.35 -2.64 4.20
C LEU A 97 10.87 -2.56 3.95
N ARG A 98 11.33 -1.44 3.41
CA ARG A 98 12.75 -1.18 3.10
C ARG A 98 13.49 -0.45 4.22
N SER A 99 12.78 0.40 4.94
CA SER A 99 13.30 1.06 6.13
C SER A 99 12.18 1.29 7.13
N VAL A 100 12.52 1.17 8.41
CA VAL A 100 11.62 1.55 9.51
C VAL A 100 11.56 3.07 9.63
N GLY A 101 10.43 3.57 10.11
CA GLY A 101 10.35 4.92 10.65
C GLY A 101 10.85 4.93 12.08
N ILE A 102 11.23 6.12 12.54
CA ILE A 102 11.80 6.31 13.87
C ILE A 102 10.96 7.34 14.61
N VAL A 103 10.48 6.95 15.78
CA VAL A 103 9.86 7.82 16.78
C VAL A 103 10.72 7.77 18.03
N VAL A 104 11.05 8.95 18.57
CA VAL A 104 11.81 9.07 19.82
C VAL A 104 10.87 9.60 20.90
N VAL A 105 10.85 8.92 22.04
CA VAL A 105 10.08 9.30 23.22
C VAL A 105 10.79 10.46 23.93
N LYS A 106 10.04 11.50 24.26
CA LYS A 106 10.53 12.76 24.84
C LYS A 106 10.36 12.87 26.35
N GLN A 107 9.43 12.10 26.90
CA GLN A 107 9.13 12.03 28.33
C GLN A 107 8.44 10.71 28.62
N ASP A 108 8.59 10.19 29.83
CA ASP A 108 7.95 8.96 30.25
C ASP A 108 6.43 9.04 30.08
N PHE A 109 5.82 8.02 29.48
CA PHE A 109 4.37 7.89 29.43
C PHE A 109 3.91 6.44 29.23
N GLN A 110 2.66 6.19 29.64
CA GLN A 110 2.00 4.91 29.44
C GLN A 110 1.02 5.01 28.29
N LEU A 111 1.21 4.16 27.28
CA LEU A 111 0.24 4.00 26.21
C LEU A 111 -0.77 2.91 26.60
N TYR A 112 -1.90 3.34 27.15
CA TYR A 112 -3.00 2.47 27.59
C TYR A 112 -4.29 2.69 26.78
N TRP A 113 -4.24 3.54 25.75
CA TRP A 113 -5.40 3.90 24.94
C TRP A 113 -5.05 3.97 23.45
N ASP A 114 -6.05 3.74 22.62
CA ASP A 114 -6.02 3.92 21.18
C ASP A 114 -7.04 4.97 20.74
N ASP A 115 -6.72 5.67 19.65
CA ASP A 115 -7.63 6.63 19.05
C ASP A 115 -8.72 5.89 18.24
N SER A 116 -9.96 6.33 18.37
CA SER A 116 -11.09 5.80 17.62
C SER A 116 -11.98 6.93 17.12
N ARG A 117 -12.89 6.61 16.17
CA ARG A 117 -13.83 7.60 15.61
C ARG A 117 -14.63 8.37 16.66
N ASN A 118 -14.87 7.78 17.83
CA ASN A 118 -15.72 8.34 18.89
C ASN A 118 -14.92 8.72 20.15
N GLY A 119 -13.59 8.76 20.08
CA GLY A 119 -12.71 9.07 21.21
C GLY A 119 -11.78 7.92 21.60
N PHE A 120 -11.30 7.94 22.84
CA PHE A 120 -10.30 7.00 23.34
C PHE A 120 -10.88 5.63 23.69
N VAL A 121 -10.25 4.57 23.20
CA VAL A 121 -10.58 3.18 23.54
C VAL A 121 -9.43 2.60 24.36
N PRO A 122 -9.68 2.03 25.55
CA PRO A 122 -8.63 1.35 26.32
C PRO A 122 -8.02 0.20 25.51
N ARG A 123 -6.70 0.10 25.55
CA ARG A 123 -5.97 -1.03 24.96
C ARG A 123 -6.11 -2.27 25.83
N ALA A 124 -5.92 -3.44 25.22
CA ALA A 124 -5.79 -4.69 25.96
C ALA A 124 -4.42 -4.81 26.66
N ASP A 125 -3.42 -4.10 26.16
CA ASP A 125 -2.07 -4.00 26.70
C ASP A 125 -1.71 -2.55 27.06
N THR A 126 -1.05 -2.36 28.20
CA THR A 126 -0.37 -1.10 28.52
C THR A 126 1.08 -1.22 28.10
N VAL A 127 1.57 -0.24 27.34
CA VAL A 127 2.98 -0.15 26.96
C VAL A 127 3.62 1.02 27.72
N ASP A 128 4.61 0.72 28.55
CA ASP A 128 5.41 1.73 29.25
C ASP A 128 6.54 2.20 28.32
N LEU A 129 6.62 3.51 28.08
CA LEU A 129 7.61 4.14 27.21
C LEU A 129 8.41 5.15 28.02
N ALA A 130 9.73 4.99 28.06
CA ALA A 130 10.63 5.87 28.81
C ALA A 130 11.23 6.96 27.91
N GLU A 131 11.61 8.09 28.50
CA GLU A 131 12.35 9.15 27.82
C GLU A 131 13.61 8.59 27.12
N GLY A 132 13.79 8.94 25.85
CA GLY A 132 14.90 8.48 25.02
C GLY A 132 14.66 7.15 24.31
N ASP A 133 13.60 6.42 24.63
CA ASP A 133 13.25 5.20 23.92
C ASP A 133 12.99 5.45 22.43
N THR A 134 13.36 4.45 21.62
CA THR A 134 13.10 4.43 20.18
C THR A 134 12.00 3.44 19.85
N VAL A 135 10.98 3.93 19.15
CA VAL A 135 9.88 3.15 18.59
C VAL A 135 10.04 3.11 17.07
N TYR A 136 9.94 1.91 16.50
CA TYR A 136 10.09 1.70 15.06
C TYR A 136 8.72 1.66 14.38
N LEU A 137 8.45 2.63 13.50
CA LEU A 137 7.21 2.65 12.72
C LEU A 137 7.33 1.71 11.52
N LEU A 138 6.34 0.85 11.32
CA LEU A 138 6.38 -0.17 10.28
C LEU A 138 5.44 0.16 9.13
N ARG A 139 4.14 0.28 9.38
CA ARG A 139 3.15 0.59 8.35
C ARG A 139 1.96 1.36 8.88
N ALA A 140 1.36 2.19 8.04
CA ALA A 140 0.04 2.75 8.27
C ALA A 140 -1.02 1.68 7.98
N LEU A 141 -2.04 1.58 8.83
CA LEU A 141 -3.18 0.69 8.63
C LEU A 141 -4.33 1.49 8.03
N ASP A 142 -4.81 2.51 8.76
CA ASP A 142 -5.75 3.51 8.27
C ASP A 142 -6.04 4.57 9.33
N ARG A 143 -6.52 5.75 8.91
CA ARG A 143 -7.01 6.82 9.79
C ARG A 143 -6.06 7.18 10.94
N GLY A 144 -4.76 7.20 10.66
CA GLY A 144 -3.76 7.49 11.68
C GLY A 144 -3.52 6.33 12.67
N ARG A 145 -3.90 5.10 12.31
CA ARG A 145 -3.45 3.88 12.99
C ARG A 145 -2.23 3.29 12.29
N TRP A 146 -1.33 2.73 13.09
CA TRP A 146 -0.05 2.24 12.64
C TRP A 146 0.30 0.92 13.32
N THR A 147 1.00 0.06 12.58
CA THR A 147 1.81 -1.01 13.17
C THR A 147 3.20 -0.44 13.47
N TRP A 148 3.71 -0.74 14.65
CA TRP A 148 5.03 -0.32 15.12
C TRP A 148 5.66 -1.40 16.00
N ALA A 149 6.96 -1.29 16.25
CA ALA A 149 7.71 -2.21 17.08
C ALA A 149 8.47 -1.52 18.20
N TYR A 150 8.53 -2.19 19.34
CA TYR A 150 9.27 -1.78 20.52
C TYR A 150 9.64 -3.03 21.33
N GLN A 151 10.88 -3.13 21.83
CA GLN A 151 11.37 -4.27 22.62
C GLN A 151 11.02 -5.65 22.02
N ARG A 152 11.27 -5.83 20.72
CA ARG A 152 11.00 -7.09 19.98
C ARG A 152 9.53 -7.52 19.95
N ARG A 153 8.61 -6.59 20.16
CA ARG A 153 7.17 -6.81 20.09
C ARG A 153 6.54 -5.91 19.05
N LEU A 154 5.56 -6.47 18.33
CA LEU A 154 4.70 -5.73 17.43
C LEU A 154 3.50 -5.18 18.19
N HIS A 155 3.21 -3.92 17.93
CA HIS A 155 2.07 -3.22 18.47
C HIS A 155 1.29 -2.55 17.34
N GLU A 156 0.03 -2.30 17.62
CA GLU A 156 -0.87 -1.54 16.76
C GLU A 156 -1.51 -0.45 17.59
N SER A 157 -1.43 0.81 17.16
CA SER A 157 -2.05 1.94 17.88
C SER A 157 -2.41 3.11 16.98
N GLY A 158 -3.13 4.09 17.53
CA GLY A 158 -3.18 5.43 16.96
C GLY A 158 -1.84 6.17 17.05
N GLU A 159 -1.69 7.27 16.30
CA GLU A 159 -0.49 8.12 16.34
C GLU A 159 -0.37 8.91 17.67
N PHE A 160 0.40 8.40 18.62
CA PHE A 160 0.68 9.09 19.89
C PHE A 160 1.81 10.16 19.77
N TRP A 161 2.60 10.11 18.69
CA TRP A 161 3.72 11.02 18.43
C TRP A 161 3.34 12.25 17.60
N ALA A 162 2.08 12.35 17.15
CA ALA A 162 1.57 13.49 16.41
C ALA A 162 0.52 14.23 17.24
N THR A 163 0.38 15.52 17.01
CA THR A 163 -0.70 16.32 17.61
C THR A 163 -1.28 17.27 16.57
N THR A 164 -2.47 17.80 16.82
CA THR A 164 -3.08 18.81 15.96
C THR A 164 -2.82 20.19 16.56
N ALA A 165 -2.19 21.09 15.81
CA ALA A 165 -2.03 22.48 16.21
C ALA A 165 -3.39 23.17 16.35
N ARG A 166 -3.44 24.29 17.09
CA ARG A 166 -4.69 25.06 17.33
C ARG A 166 -5.40 25.49 16.03
N ASN A 167 -4.69 25.59 14.91
CA ASN A 167 -5.23 25.93 13.60
C ASN A 167 -5.65 24.70 12.77
N GLY A 168 -5.70 23.50 13.36
CA GLY A 168 -6.00 22.25 12.66
C GLY A 168 -4.81 21.63 11.91
N ALA A 169 -3.63 22.26 11.89
CA ALA A 169 -2.47 21.71 11.21
C ALA A 169 -1.85 20.56 12.00
N LYS A 170 -1.70 19.38 11.39
CA LYS A 170 -1.06 18.23 12.03
C LYS A 170 0.44 18.50 12.24
N ARG A 171 0.88 18.43 13.49
CA ARG A 171 2.29 18.47 13.90
C ARG A 171 2.84 17.05 13.99
N MET A 172 4.05 16.86 13.51
CA MET A 172 4.76 15.57 13.53
C MET A 172 5.39 15.22 14.89
N GLU A 173 5.14 16.05 15.89
CA GLU A 173 5.64 15.90 17.25
C GLU A 173 4.54 16.26 18.24
N SER A 174 4.36 15.42 19.26
CA SER A 174 3.53 15.66 20.43
C SER A 174 4.39 16.10 21.62
N GLU A 175 3.77 16.27 22.79
CA GLU A 175 4.51 16.44 24.05
C GLU A 175 5.29 15.17 24.44
N TYR A 176 4.72 13.99 24.15
CA TYR A 176 5.26 12.69 24.54
C TYR A 176 6.33 12.13 23.61
N ALA A 177 6.22 12.38 22.30
CA ALA A 177 7.11 11.76 21.33
C ALA A 177 7.23 12.60 20.05
N ALA A 178 8.27 12.33 19.27
CA ALA A 178 8.53 13.00 18.00
C ALA A 178 8.93 11.99 16.92
N ARG A 179 8.28 12.08 15.74
CA ARG A 179 8.72 11.31 14.58
C ARG A 179 9.94 11.96 13.95
N ARG A 180 11.04 11.22 13.90
CA ARG A 180 12.31 11.63 13.26
C ARG A 180 12.36 11.24 11.80
N VAL A 181 11.95 10.01 11.49
CA VAL A 181 12.01 9.45 10.14
C VAL A 181 10.71 8.69 9.85
N ALA A 182 10.22 8.78 8.61
CA ALA A 182 9.10 7.96 8.14
C ALA A 182 9.63 6.66 7.51
N PRO A 183 8.91 5.53 7.66
CA PRO A 183 9.34 4.27 7.03
C PRO A 183 9.31 4.40 5.51
N THR A 184 10.22 3.67 4.84
CA THR A 184 10.14 3.44 3.40
C THR A 184 9.50 2.11 3.12
N ARG A 185 8.38 2.15 2.40
CA ARG A 185 7.54 0.99 2.08
C ARG A 185 7.29 0.96 0.60
N GLU A 186 7.34 -0.21 0.02
CA GLU A 186 7.12 -0.41 -1.41
C GLU A 186 5.96 -1.37 -1.58
N GLU A 187 4.95 -0.95 -2.33
CA GLU A 187 3.88 -1.84 -2.74
C GLU A 187 4.27 -2.50 -4.04
N TRP A 188 4.47 -3.81 -3.99
CA TRP A 188 4.81 -4.64 -5.15
C TRP A 188 3.63 -5.51 -5.52
N TRP A 189 3.40 -5.67 -6.82
CA TRP A 189 2.38 -6.56 -7.35
C TRP A 189 3.06 -7.80 -7.91
N GLN A 190 2.74 -8.98 -7.36
CA GLN A 190 3.07 -10.25 -8.00
C GLN A 190 2.03 -10.51 -9.09
N VAL A 191 2.46 -10.48 -10.34
CA VAL A 191 1.57 -10.55 -11.51
C VAL A 191 1.73 -11.89 -12.21
N THR A 192 0.62 -12.59 -12.44
CA THR A 192 0.57 -13.81 -13.25
C THR A 192 -0.20 -13.56 -14.55
N ARG A 193 0.48 -13.82 -15.66
CA ARG A 193 -0.04 -13.70 -17.03
C ARG A 193 -0.87 -14.91 -17.42
N ARG A 194 -1.57 -14.80 -18.56
CA ARG A 194 -2.39 -15.90 -19.10
C ARG A 194 -1.58 -17.14 -19.47
N ASP A 195 -0.33 -16.97 -19.88
CA ASP A 195 0.59 -18.07 -20.21
C ASP A 195 1.22 -18.74 -18.98
N GLY A 196 0.88 -18.28 -17.77
CA GLY A 196 1.40 -18.79 -16.50
C GLY A 196 2.69 -18.11 -16.04
N THR A 197 3.30 -17.25 -16.85
CA THR A 197 4.49 -16.51 -16.45
C THR A 197 4.16 -15.57 -15.29
N THR A 198 5.01 -15.57 -14.27
CA THR A 198 4.84 -14.74 -13.07
C THR A 198 6.07 -13.84 -12.87
N GLY A 199 5.84 -12.62 -12.40
CA GLY A 199 6.90 -11.70 -12.01
C GLY A 199 6.37 -10.54 -11.17
N TRP A 200 7.23 -9.61 -10.84
CA TRP A 200 6.96 -8.52 -9.91
C TRP A 200 6.93 -7.16 -10.60
N TRP A 201 6.05 -6.28 -10.14
CA TRP A 201 5.95 -4.90 -10.61
C TRP A 201 5.80 -3.94 -9.44
N LEU A 202 6.65 -2.93 -9.37
CA LEU A 202 6.61 -1.90 -8.33
C LEU A 202 5.46 -0.93 -8.61
N HIS A 203 4.45 -0.90 -7.75
CA HIS A 203 3.28 -0.05 -7.90
C HIS A 203 3.47 1.32 -7.23
N SER A 204 3.96 1.34 -5.98
CA SER A 204 4.09 2.58 -5.21
C SER A 204 5.21 2.52 -4.18
N VAL A 205 5.73 3.69 -3.80
CA VAL A 205 6.68 3.89 -2.70
C VAL A 205 6.04 4.87 -1.70
N ASN A 206 5.90 4.46 -0.44
CA ASN A 206 5.27 5.23 0.63
C ASN A 206 3.83 5.68 0.34
N GLY A 207 3.09 4.87 -0.42
CA GLY A 207 1.76 5.20 -0.91
C GLY A 207 1.76 6.29 -1.99
N ALA A 208 2.90 6.91 -2.28
CA ALA A 208 3.09 7.76 -3.43
C ALA A 208 3.47 6.89 -4.64
N ARG A 209 2.83 7.11 -5.79
CA ARG A 209 3.18 6.41 -7.02
C ARG A 209 4.59 6.81 -7.48
N VAL A 210 5.35 5.88 -8.05
CA VAL A 210 6.76 6.10 -8.43
C VAL A 210 6.85 6.83 -9.78
N ARG A 211 7.22 8.15 -9.79
CA ARG A 211 7.53 9.08 -10.94
C ARG A 211 6.47 9.48 -11.99
N GLU A 212 6.01 10.74 -12.01
CA GLU A 212 4.78 11.33 -12.64
C GLU A 212 4.30 10.84 -14.02
N GLU A 213 5.10 10.08 -14.77
CA GLU A 213 4.83 9.65 -16.14
C GLU A 213 4.64 8.12 -16.33
N GLN A 214 4.89 7.28 -15.31
CA GLN A 214 4.69 5.80 -15.39
C GLN A 214 3.32 5.33 -14.84
N TYR A 215 2.38 6.26 -14.71
CA TYR A 215 1.40 6.28 -13.60
C TYR A 215 0.20 5.37 -13.73
N ASP A 216 0.11 4.63 -14.83
CA ASP A 216 -1.06 3.83 -15.21
C ASP A 216 -0.70 2.50 -15.88
N GLU A 217 0.52 2.00 -15.71
CA GLU A 217 0.95 0.78 -16.41
C GLU A 217 0.04 -0.42 -16.12
N LEU A 218 -0.27 -0.68 -14.84
CA LEU A 218 -1.25 -1.68 -14.41
C LEU A 218 -2.30 -1.06 -13.48
N GLN A 219 -3.57 -1.18 -13.83
CA GLN A 219 -4.69 -0.70 -13.02
C GLN A 219 -5.63 -1.82 -12.59
N SER A 220 -6.13 -1.72 -11.35
CA SER A 220 -7.11 -2.66 -10.80
C SER A 220 -8.48 -2.46 -11.46
N VAL A 221 -9.05 -3.53 -12.02
CA VAL A 221 -10.36 -3.46 -12.70
C VAL A 221 -11.49 -2.98 -11.77
N PRO A 222 -11.63 -3.48 -10.53
CA PRO A 222 -12.62 -2.95 -9.58
C PRO A 222 -12.49 -1.45 -9.31
N ARG A 223 -11.26 -0.93 -9.26
CA ARG A 223 -11.00 0.50 -9.05
C ARG A 223 -11.48 1.31 -10.25
N MET A 224 -11.13 0.85 -11.46
CA MET A 224 -11.53 1.49 -12.72
C MET A 224 -13.06 1.59 -12.83
N GLN A 225 -13.80 0.53 -12.46
CA GLN A 225 -15.26 0.50 -12.47
C GLN A 225 -15.92 1.47 -11.47
N ARG A 226 -15.32 1.70 -10.30
CA ARG A 226 -15.89 2.54 -9.21
C ARG A 226 -15.60 4.02 -9.37
N GLU A 227 -14.38 4.37 -9.78
CA GLU A 227 -13.90 5.77 -9.83
C GLU A 227 -14.30 6.49 -11.13
N GLY A 228 -15.13 5.86 -11.98
CA GLY A 228 -15.70 6.52 -13.16
C GLY A 228 -14.80 6.56 -14.39
N ASP A 229 -13.85 5.62 -14.49
CA ASP A 229 -12.90 5.29 -15.57
C ASP A 229 -11.63 6.15 -15.76
N ASP A 230 -10.50 5.59 -15.30
CA ASP A 230 -9.13 6.01 -15.64
C ASP A 230 -8.16 4.82 -15.41
N CYS A 231 -7.31 4.27 -16.31
CA CYS A 231 -6.44 4.78 -17.38
C CYS A 231 -7.04 5.73 -18.44
N THR A 232 -7.38 6.96 -18.12
CA THR A 232 -8.38 7.80 -18.81
C THR A 232 -8.16 7.79 -20.32
N LYS A 233 -8.92 7.01 -21.08
CA LYS A 233 -10.20 6.33 -20.86
C LYS A 233 -10.10 4.87 -21.34
N VAL A 234 -9.17 4.14 -20.75
CA VAL A 234 -8.64 2.81 -21.03
C VAL A 234 -8.36 2.46 -22.50
N LYS A 235 -7.82 3.32 -23.37
CA LYS A 235 -7.89 4.78 -23.56
C LYS A 235 -8.99 5.01 -24.62
N ALA A 236 -9.63 6.19 -24.71
CA ALA A 236 -10.88 6.57 -25.43
C ALA A 236 -11.12 6.15 -26.92
N ARG A 237 -10.46 5.10 -27.41
CA ARG A 237 -9.47 5.24 -28.48
C ARG A 237 -8.80 3.96 -28.92
N ARG A 238 -9.05 2.81 -28.28
CA ARG A 238 -8.57 1.57 -28.93
C ARG A 238 -9.10 1.49 -30.37
N THR A 239 -10.19 2.19 -30.66
CA THR A 239 -10.88 2.25 -31.93
C THR A 239 -11.85 3.45 -31.96
N SER A 240 -11.74 4.34 -32.94
CA SER A 240 -12.92 4.76 -33.73
C SER A 240 -13.04 3.85 -34.97
N ARG A 241 -12.56 2.61 -34.82
CA ARG A 241 -12.57 1.53 -35.80
C ARG A 241 -13.72 0.58 -35.50
#